data_AF-A0A377PML8-F1
#
_entry.id   AF-A0A377PML8-F1
#
_cell.length_a   1.000
_cell.length_b   1.000
_cell.length_c   1.000
_cell.angle_alpha   90.00
_cell.angle_beta   90.00
_cell.angle_gamma   90.00
#
_symmetry.space_group_name_H-M   'P 1'
#
loop_
_entity.id
_entity.type
_entity.pdbx_description
1 polymer ?
#
loop_
_entity_poly.entity_id
_entity_poly.type
_entity_poly.pdbx_seq_one_letter_code
_entity_poly.pdbx_strand_id
1 'polypeptide(L)' 'MIATSTGGNAQAYTAEGYNRYPVESLLLPFNNMSHLVGMHWLDPYLIQGANDITDQLIDTGVNGLLSRIHELQNAD' A
#
# COMPACT_ATOMS: atom_id res chain seq x y z
N MET A 1 9.47 -2.84 -0.99
CA MET A 1 8.05 -2.44 -1.14
C MET A 1 7.26 -2.92 0.06
N ILE A 2 6.34 -2.11 0.57
CA ILE A 2 5.33 -2.54 1.57
C ILE A 2 4.03 -2.84 0.83
N ALA A 3 3.36 -3.93 1.19
CA ALA A 3 1.97 -4.18 0.82
C ALA A 3 1.12 -4.16 2.10
N THR A 4 0.04 -3.38 2.12
CA THR A 4 -0.83 -3.27 3.29
C THR A 4 -2.28 -3.08 2.91
N SER A 5 -3.18 -3.51 3.79
CA SER A 5 -4.61 -3.29 3.66
C SER A 5 -5.12 -2.31 4.71
N THR A 6 -6.17 -1.55 4.39
CA THR A 6 -6.84 -0.67 5.35
C THR A 6 -8.33 -0.96 5.43
N GLY A 7 -8.90 -0.88 6.64
CA GLY A 7 -10.35 -1.00 6.81
C GLY A 7 -11.11 0.11 6.11
N GLY A 8 -10.68 1.36 6.28
CA GLY A 8 -11.21 2.51 5.54
C GLY A 8 -10.79 2.51 4.08
N ASN A 9 -11.64 3.03 3.21
CA ASN A 9 -11.34 3.26 1.79
C ASN A 9 -10.35 4.42 1.59
N ALA A 10 -9.93 4.68 0.35
CA ALA A 10 -8.97 5.74 0.03
C ALA A 10 -9.38 7.13 0.53
N GLN A 11 -10.68 7.47 0.49
CA GLN A 11 -11.20 8.75 0.99
C GLN A 11 -11.03 8.91 2.51
N ALA A 12 -10.92 7.83 3.27
CA ALA A 12 -10.62 7.92 4.70
C ALA A 12 -9.19 8.43 4.96
N TYR A 13 -8.28 8.34 3.99
CA TYR A 13 -6.86 8.69 4.09
C TYR A 13 -6.52 9.92 3.23
N THR A 14 -7.29 10.98 3.42
CA THR A 14 -7.05 12.31 2.83
C THR A 14 -6.98 13.36 3.94
N ALA A 15 -6.65 14.60 3.60
CA ALA A 15 -6.65 15.69 4.60
C ALA A 15 -8.05 15.92 5.20
N GLU A 16 -9.09 15.71 4.40
CA GLU A 16 -10.51 15.83 4.77
C GLU A 16 -11.08 14.51 5.33
N GLY A 17 -10.39 13.39 5.10
CA GLY A 17 -10.79 12.06 5.52
C GLY A 17 -10.63 11.81 7.02
N TYR A 18 -11.31 10.77 7.52
CA TYR A 18 -11.31 10.42 8.94
C TYR A 18 -9.90 10.23 9.53
N ASN A 19 -8.99 9.61 8.78
CA ASN A 19 -7.62 9.32 9.19
C ASN A 19 -6.63 10.48 8.91
N ARG A 20 -7.09 11.58 8.30
CA ARG A 20 -6.40 12.88 8.12
C ARG A 20 -5.10 12.88 7.31
N TYR A 21 -4.55 11.71 7.03
CA TYR A 21 -3.27 11.52 6.36
C TYR A 21 -3.38 10.44 5.29
N PRO A 22 -2.66 10.59 4.17
CA PRO A 22 -2.49 9.50 3.22
C PRO A 22 -1.76 8.33 3.89
N VAL A 23 -2.02 7.10 3.44
CA VAL A 23 -1.44 5.89 4.03
C VAL A 23 0.09 5.94 3.96
N GLU A 24 0.64 6.49 2.88
CA GLU A 24 2.06 6.71 2.65
C GLU A 24 2.72 7.51 3.78
N SER A 25 2.03 8.53 4.29
CA SER A 25 2.53 9.32 5.44
C SER A 25 2.62 8.48 6.72
N LEU A 26 1.69 7.54 6.91
CA LEU A 26 1.71 6.62 8.04
C LEU A 26 2.82 5.55 7.91
N LEU A 27 3.35 5.35 6.69
CA LEU A 27 4.44 4.42 6.40
C LEU A 27 5.84 5.07 6.45
N LEU A 28 5.93 6.38 6.73
CA LEU A 28 7.21 7.09 6.87
C LEU A 28 8.22 6.42 7.81
N PRO A 29 7.82 5.80 8.95
CA PRO A 29 8.78 5.07 9.78
C PRO A 29 9.51 3.95 9.00
N PHE A 30 8.81 3.23 8.13
CA PHE A 30 9.43 2.19 7.31
C PHE A 30 10.29 2.75 6.19
N ASN A 31 9.87 3.87 5.59
CA ASN A 31 10.71 4.59 4.63
C ASN A 31 12.03 5.00 5.27
N ASN A 32 11.97 5.59 6.47
CA ASN A 32 13.17 5.96 7.22
C ASN A 32 14.06 4.75 7.54
N MET A 33 13.47 3.61 7.91
CA MET A 33 14.23 2.39 8.12
C MET A 33 14.90 1.91 6.83
N SER A 34 14.22 1.97 5.68
CA SER A 34 14.80 1.57 4.39
C SER A 34 16.02 2.42 4.03
N HIS A 35 15.96 3.73 4.31
CA HIS A 35 17.09 4.63 4.16
C HIS A 35 18.25 4.26 5.08
N LEU A 36 17.97 3.97 6.36
CA LEU A 36 18.99 3.62 7.35
C LEU A 36 19.79 2.37 6.97
N VAL A 37 19.14 1.36 6.38
CA VAL A 37 19.79 0.10 6.00
C VAL A 37 20.23 0.04 4.54
N GLY A 38 20.17 1.16 3.81
CA GLY A 38 20.60 1.24 2.42
C GLY A 38 19.70 0.50 1.41
N MET A 39 18.44 0.25 1.76
CA MET A 39 17.46 -0.32 0.84
C MET A 39 16.79 0.76 -0.01
N HIS A 40 16.37 0.40 -1.21
CA HIS A 40 15.54 1.27 -2.05
C HIS A 40 14.09 1.27 -1.56
N TRP A 41 13.57 2.45 -1.21
CA TRP A 41 12.14 2.63 -0.97
C TRP A 41 11.37 2.50 -2.28
N LEU A 42 10.23 1.80 -2.23
CA LEU A 42 9.33 1.60 -3.36
C LEU A 42 7.92 1.98 -2.93
N ASP A 43 7.14 2.54 -3.86
CA ASP A 43 5.75 2.91 -3.60
C ASP A 43 4.96 1.72 -3.00
N PRO A 44 4.21 1.95 -1.92
CA PRO A 44 3.47 0.88 -1.25
C PRO A 44 2.31 0.40 -2.13
N TYR A 45 2.00 -0.89 -2.04
CA TYR A 45 0.81 -1.48 -2.64
C TYR A 45 -0.33 -1.47 -1.62
N LEU A 46 -1.43 -0.78 -1.94
CA LEU A 46 -2.54 -0.56 -1.00
C LEU A 46 -3.80 -1.30 -1.44
N ILE A 47 -4.39 -2.07 -0.53
CA ILE A 47 -5.75 -2.62 -0.68
C ILE A 47 -6.64 -1.94 0.37
N GLN A 48 -7.40 -0.94 -0.02
CA GLN A 48 -8.16 -0.08 0.89
C GLN A 48 -9.66 -0.39 0.85
N GLY A 49 -10.35 -0.21 1.97
CA GLY A 49 -11.79 -0.48 2.09
C GLY A 49 -12.11 -1.91 2.51
N ALA A 50 -11.21 -2.58 3.22
CA ALA A 50 -11.34 -3.99 3.58
C ALA A 50 -12.57 -4.32 4.44
N ASN A 51 -13.17 -3.33 5.12
CA ASN A 51 -14.37 -3.55 5.93
C ASN A 51 -15.58 -3.97 5.08
N ASP A 52 -15.67 -3.51 3.83
CA ASP A 52 -16.82 -3.72 2.93
C ASP A 52 -16.36 -4.24 1.54
N ILE A 53 -15.19 -4.87 1.47
CA ILE A 53 -14.61 -5.34 0.21
C ILE A 53 -15.34 -6.59 -0.30
N THR A 54 -15.57 -6.66 -1.61
CA THR A 54 -16.17 -7.84 -2.25
C THR A 54 -15.09 -8.85 -2.64
N ASP A 55 -15.47 -10.13 -2.80
CA ASP A 55 -14.55 -11.18 -3.28
C ASP A 55 -13.87 -10.80 -4.61
N GLN A 56 -14.63 -10.20 -5.53
CA GLN A 56 -14.08 -9.70 -6.81
C GLN A 56 -12.99 -8.62 -6.62
N LEU A 57 -13.17 -7.73 -5.64
CA LEU A 57 -12.19 -6.69 -5.35
C LEU A 57 -10.98 -7.25 -4.59
N ILE A 58 -11.17 -8.28 -3.76
CA ILE A 58 -10.06 -9.05 -3.19
C ILE A 58 -9.23 -9.67 -4.31
N ASP A 59 -9.86 -10.39 -5.24
CA ASP A 59 -9.17 -11.02 -6.37
C ASP A 59 -8.41 -9.99 -7.20
N THR A 60 -9.04 -8.84 -7.48
CA THR A 60 -8.40 -7.75 -8.22
C THR A 60 -7.16 -7.22 -7.49
N GLY A 61 -7.27 -6.96 -6.18
CA GLY A 61 -6.15 -6.48 -5.37
C GLY A 61 -5.01 -7.49 -5.24
N VAL A 62 -5.32 -8.78 -5.06
CA VAL A 62 -4.33 -9.85 -4.98
C VAL A 62 -3.61 -10.02 -6.32
N ASN A 63 -4.34 -10.06 -7.44
CA ASN A 63 -3.75 -10.19 -8.77
C ASN A 63 -2.88 -9.00 -9.15
N GLY A 64 -3.26 -7.79 -8.75
CA GLY A 64 -2.43 -6.59 -8.93
C GLY A 64 -1.15 -6.65 -8.09
N LEU A 65 -1.23 -7.11 -6.83
CA LEU A 65 -0.05 -7.30 -5.98
C LEU A 65 0.92 -8.33 -6.58
N LEU A 66 0.40 -9.46 -7.07
CA LEU A 66 1.21 -10.49 -7.71
C LEU A 66 1.89 -9.97 -8.98
N SER A 67 1.17 -9.20 -9.80
CA SER A 67 1.74 -8.53 -10.98
C SER A 67 2.88 -7.59 -10.59
N ARG A 68 2.69 -6.80 -9.52
CA ARG A 68 3.72 -5.88 -9.04
C ARG A 68 4.98 -6.59 -8.52
N ILE A 69 4.82 -7.71 -7.81
CA ILE A 69 5.95 -8.56 -7.38
C ILE A 69 6.66 -9.13 -8.62
N HIS A 70 5.89 -9.61 -9.60
CA HIS A 70 6.25 -9.83 -11.00
C HIS A 70 7.29 -8.85 -11.53
N GLU A 71 6.87 -7.60 -11.66
CA GLU A 71 7.68 -6.53 -12.23
C GLU A 71 8.97 -6.30 -11.44
N LEU A 72 8.89 -6.28 -10.11
CA LEU A 72 10.04 -6.02 -9.25
C LEU A 72 11.10 -7.11 -9.29
N GLN A 73 10.71 -8.37 -9.50
CA GLN A 73 11.66 -9.48 -9.65
C GLN A 73 12.40 -9.45 -10.98
N ASN A 74 11.85 -8.77 -11.99
CA ASN A 74 12.40 -8.68 -13.34
C ASN A 74 12.94 -7.29 -13.67
N ALA A 75 13.04 -6.40 -12.68
CA ALA A 75 13.64 -5.08 -12.83
C ALA A 75 15.17 -5.24 -12.74
N ASP A 76 15.89 -4.83 -13.79
CA ASP A 76 17.35 -4.81 -13.86
C ASP A 76 17.99 -3.88 -12.80
#